data_AF-A0A7S1HBV9-F1
#
_entry.id   AF-A0A7S1HBV9-F1
#
_cell.length_a   1.000
_cell.length_b   1.000
_cell.length_c   1.000
_cell.angle_alpha   90.00
_cell.angle_beta   90.00
_cell.angle_gamma   90.00
#
_symmetry.space_group_name_H-M   'P 1'
#
loop_
_entity.id
_entity.type
_entity.pdbx_description
1 polymer ?
#
loop_
_entity_poly.entity_id
_entity_poly.type
_entity_poly.pdbx_seq_one_letter_code
_entity_poly.pdbx_strand_id
1 'polypeptide(L)'
;PSGCRRRAGRGSHSGEWQRQGFSAKVSSRITREIRSERAAVLAVCILLSGAGAPSLGQTDRMRNFFAGGSGSKRQKGDAEGGFAINRDMQNYRMGYPGEDLDDPSLDENLRFYRNTLRCQPDNKLIDEIHTEWVTDYARLESKHGFIQWLFPIHEMGVNDEAQILQRHEAASMRGDGAVIARVRKSYELMLGFYGAVLQDFDTGTLRRAENYKERFSNLDSRRHNHLRITRILKFLGEVGLERLKLPFLTFFAREVHVEKSLRSPMSSLRDYWIFTLREDEDLRRMLVYLKDPTGQPPLSVLLERGEQRAGE
;
A
#
# COMPACT_ATOMS: atom_id res chain seq x y z
N PRO A 1 65.60 2.80 -15.25
CA PRO A 1 66.05 3.59 -16.42
C PRO A 1 64.86 4.23 -17.14
N SER A 2 64.89 5.56 -17.21
CA SER A 2 64.30 6.42 -18.25
C SER A 2 62.79 6.30 -18.53
N GLY A 3 61.96 7.32 -18.35
CA GLY A 3 62.25 8.74 -18.24
C GLY A 3 61.30 9.56 -19.11
N CYS A 4 60.79 10.63 -18.50
CA CYS A 4 60.63 11.96 -19.05
C CYS A 4 59.66 12.27 -20.21
N ARG A 5 58.67 13.11 -19.82
CA ARG A 5 58.37 14.49 -20.33
C ARG A 5 57.80 14.58 -21.76
N ARG A 6 56.90 15.51 -22.11
CA ARG A 6 56.82 16.97 -21.86
C ARG A 6 55.33 17.39 -21.93
N ARG A 7 54.75 18.32 -21.15
CA ARG A 7 54.97 19.76 -20.88
C ARG A 7 54.77 20.71 -22.08
N ALA A 8 53.74 21.56 -21.99
CA ALA A 8 53.70 23.04 -22.12
C ALA A 8 52.21 23.46 -22.16
N GLY A 9 51.65 24.43 -21.40
CA GLY A 9 52.09 25.81 -21.10
C GLY A 9 51.64 26.72 -22.27
N ARG A 10 51.00 27.88 -22.17
CA ARG A 10 50.76 28.93 -21.14
C ARG A 10 49.54 29.75 -21.62
N GLY A 11 48.77 30.40 -20.74
CA GLY A 11 48.93 31.82 -20.35
C GLY A 11 47.59 32.54 -20.59
N SER A 12 47.25 33.70 -20.04
CA SER A 12 47.70 34.54 -18.93
C SER A 12 46.82 35.81 -18.98
N HIS A 13 46.53 36.43 -17.82
CA HIS A 13 46.02 37.82 -17.64
C HIS A 13 44.57 38.08 -18.10
N SER A 14 43.77 38.97 -17.51
CA SER A 14 43.90 40.00 -16.46
C SER A 14 42.47 40.50 -16.16
N GLY A 15 42.19 41.01 -14.98
CA GLY A 15 41.84 42.43 -14.88
C GLY A 15 40.52 42.70 -14.13
N GLU A 16 40.67 43.18 -12.91
CA GLU A 16 39.68 43.88 -12.09
C GLU A 16 38.98 45.03 -12.84
N TRP A 17 37.67 45.20 -12.63
CA TRP A 17 37.02 46.52 -12.62
C TRP A 17 35.96 46.61 -11.53
N GLN A 18 36.06 47.73 -10.80
CA GLN A 18 35.30 48.11 -9.63
C GLN A 18 34.03 48.91 -9.98
N ARG A 19 33.04 48.74 -9.09
CA ARG A 19 32.17 49.76 -8.44
C ARG A 19 30.92 50.32 -9.14
N GLN A 20 30.02 50.72 -8.22
CA GLN A 20 28.81 51.56 -8.30
C GLN A 20 27.56 50.81 -8.81
N GLY A 21 26.45 50.65 -8.09
CA GLY A 21 25.89 51.36 -6.94
C GLY A 21 24.67 52.15 -7.39
N PHE A 22 23.44 51.68 -7.11
CA PHE A 22 22.32 52.51 -6.61
C PHE A 22 21.09 51.66 -6.30
N SER A 23 20.44 52.05 -5.20
CA SER A 23 19.23 51.48 -4.61
C SER A 23 17.97 51.99 -5.32
N ALA A 24 16.98 51.12 -5.53
CA ALA A 24 15.59 51.53 -5.61
C ALA A 24 14.68 50.50 -4.92
N LYS A 25 13.85 51.04 -4.03
CA LYS A 25 13.00 50.37 -3.05
C LYS A 25 11.62 50.15 -3.67
N VAL A 26 10.96 49.08 -3.23
CA VAL A 26 9.50 48.82 -3.32
C VAL A 26 8.98 48.28 -4.66
N SER A 27 8.81 46.95 -4.75
CA SER A 27 7.48 46.35 -4.98
C SER A 27 7.53 44.81 -4.88
N SER A 28 6.51 44.22 -4.22
CA SER A 28 6.21 42.78 -4.04
C SER A 28 7.18 41.97 -3.16
N ARG A 29 7.06 41.87 -1.84
CA ARG A 29 5.91 41.51 -0.98
C ARG A 29 5.13 40.24 -1.35
N ILE A 30 5.68 39.37 -2.22
CA ILE A 30 5.09 38.03 -2.52
C ILE A 30 6.10 36.86 -2.42
N THR A 31 7.40 37.09 -2.19
CA THR A 31 8.40 35.99 -2.19
C THR A 31 9.07 35.73 -0.84
N ARG A 32 8.44 36.10 0.28
CA ARG A 32 8.96 35.85 1.64
C ARG A 32 8.22 34.82 2.47
N GLU A 33 7.25 34.09 1.90
CA GLU A 33 6.46 33.09 2.66
C GLU A 33 6.47 31.69 2.05
N ILE A 34 7.41 31.39 1.14
CA ILE A 34 7.59 30.05 0.53
C ILE A 34 9.07 29.60 0.58
N ARG A 35 9.81 30.02 1.63
CA ARG A 35 11.25 29.66 1.77
C ARG A 35 11.70 29.20 3.16
N SER A 36 10.78 28.85 4.09
CA SER A 36 11.15 28.36 5.43
C SER A 36 10.79 26.91 5.76
N GLU A 37 10.23 26.11 4.84
CA GLU A 37 9.93 24.68 5.16
C GLU A 37 10.76 23.66 4.38
N ARG A 38 11.53 24.07 3.36
CA ARG A 38 12.35 23.14 2.54
C ARG A 38 13.81 23.00 2.99
N ALA A 39 14.27 23.83 3.93
CA ALA A 39 15.65 23.79 4.42
C ALA A 39 15.84 22.90 5.67
N ALA A 40 14.78 22.60 6.42
CA ALA A 40 14.87 21.78 7.64
C ALA A 40 14.93 20.27 7.36
N VAL A 41 14.33 19.80 6.25
CA VAL A 41 14.29 18.36 5.90
C VAL A 41 15.61 17.89 5.27
N LEU A 42 16.34 18.77 4.57
CA LEU A 42 17.60 18.40 3.90
C LEU A 42 18.82 18.42 4.85
N ALA A 43 18.76 19.15 5.96
CA ALA A 43 19.87 19.26 6.91
C ALA A 43 19.97 18.07 7.89
N VAL A 44 18.87 17.34 8.12
CA VAL A 44 18.85 16.14 8.98
C VAL A 44 19.43 14.92 8.26
N CYS A 45 19.30 14.83 6.93
CA CYS A 45 19.83 13.71 6.14
C CYS A 45 21.34 13.76 5.90
N ILE A 46 22.03 14.87 6.19
CA ILE A 46 23.48 15.02 5.93
C ILE A 46 24.33 14.78 7.18
N LEU A 47 23.75 14.75 8.38
CA LEU A 47 24.51 14.63 9.64
C LEU A 47 24.47 13.24 10.32
N LEU A 48 23.86 12.21 9.73
CA LEU A 48 23.81 10.86 10.32
C LEU A 48 24.28 9.71 9.42
N SER A 49 25.02 9.98 8.34
CA SER A 49 25.58 8.93 7.47
C SER A 49 27.09 8.81 7.63
N GLY A 50 27.50 8.19 8.73
CA GLY A 50 28.82 7.55 8.83
C GLY A 50 28.73 6.11 8.33
N ALA A 51 29.34 5.85 7.18
CA ALA A 51 29.75 4.55 6.63
C ALA A 51 28.67 3.45 6.41
N GLY A 52 28.43 3.14 5.13
CA GLY A 52 27.73 1.94 4.66
C GLY A 52 26.92 2.23 3.40
N ALA A 53 27.46 1.89 2.23
CA ALA A 53 26.78 2.11 0.95
C ALA A 53 25.58 1.16 0.78
N PRO A 54 24.37 1.65 0.43
CA PRO A 54 23.28 0.81 -0.04
C PRO A 54 23.23 0.76 -1.57
N SER A 55 22.68 -0.33 -2.08
CA SER A 55 22.46 -0.65 -3.50
C SER A 55 21.69 0.44 -4.25
N LEU A 56 22.25 0.87 -5.38
CA LEU A 56 21.79 1.94 -6.27
C LEU A 56 20.45 1.69 -7.01
N GLY A 57 19.60 0.76 -6.57
CA GLY A 57 18.38 0.36 -7.28
C GLY A 57 17.08 1.08 -6.88
N GLN A 58 16.99 1.61 -5.65
CA GLN A 58 15.71 2.12 -5.09
C GLN A 58 15.60 3.65 -5.04
N THR A 59 16.71 4.37 -4.91
CA THR A 59 16.71 5.82 -4.62
C THR A 59 16.29 6.69 -5.82
N ASP A 60 16.55 6.25 -7.05
CA ASP A 60 16.14 6.98 -8.26
C ASP A 60 14.63 6.90 -8.53
N ARG A 61 13.93 5.85 -8.06
CA ARG A 61 12.46 5.78 -8.17
C ARG A 61 11.75 6.75 -7.21
N MET A 62 12.33 7.05 -6.04
CA MET A 62 11.75 8.01 -5.09
C MET A 62 11.73 9.44 -5.63
N ARG A 63 12.74 9.86 -6.41
CA ARG A 63 12.79 11.22 -6.98
C ARG A 63 11.67 11.51 -7.97
N ASN A 64 11.22 10.49 -8.72
CA ASN A 64 10.12 10.63 -9.68
C ASN A 64 8.74 10.64 -9.02
N PHE A 65 8.59 10.09 -7.80
CA PHE A 65 7.31 10.06 -7.09
C PHE A 65 6.94 11.42 -6.47
N PHE A 66 7.92 12.15 -5.92
CA PHE A 66 7.69 13.48 -5.33
C PHE A 66 7.66 14.65 -6.34
N ALA A 67 8.04 14.41 -7.60
CA ALA A 67 7.94 15.40 -8.68
C ALA A 67 6.55 15.43 -9.35
N GLY A 68 5.68 14.45 -9.07
CA GLY A 68 4.35 14.31 -9.67
C GLY A 68 3.23 15.03 -8.94
N GLY A 69 3.33 16.36 -8.81
CA GLY A 69 2.23 17.19 -8.33
C GLY A 69 1.12 17.35 -9.39
N SER A 70 -0.08 16.87 -9.06
CA SER A 70 -1.39 17.22 -9.63
C SER A 70 -1.74 16.75 -11.06
N GLY A 71 -2.73 15.85 -11.13
CA GLY A 71 -3.46 15.54 -12.37
C GLY A 71 -3.73 14.06 -12.58
N SER A 72 -4.51 13.41 -11.70
CA SER A 72 -5.07 12.08 -12.01
C SER A 72 -6.10 12.26 -13.13
N LYS A 73 -5.66 12.13 -14.39
CA LYS A 73 -6.57 12.04 -15.54
C LYS A 73 -7.31 10.70 -15.43
N ARG A 74 -8.60 10.75 -15.09
CA ARG A 74 -9.53 9.62 -15.22
C ARG A 74 -9.46 9.10 -16.66
N GLN A 75 -8.94 7.90 -16.86
CA GLN A 75 -9.15 7.21 -18.13
C GLN A 75 -10.60 6.76 -18.18
N LYS A 76 -11.28 7.14 -19.25
CA LYS A 76 -12.68 6.77 -19.53
C LYS A 76 -12.66 5.35 -20.11
N GLY A 77 -12.39 4.36 -19.26
CA GLY A 77 -12.53 2.94 -19.57
C GLY A 77 -13.93 2.45 -19.19
N ASP A 78 -14.44 1.51 -19.97
CA ASP A 78 -15.83 1.02 -20.02
C ASP A 78 -16.34 0.49 -18.67
N ALA A 79 -16.84 1.39 -17.83
CA ALA A 79 -17.45 1.01 -16.57
C ALA A 79 -18.95 1.35 -16.60
N GLU A 80 -19.75 0.32 -16.82
CA GLU A 80 -21.21 0.40 -16.81
C GLU A 80 -21.74 0.92 -15.46
N GLY A 81 -22.37 2.09 -15.49
CA GLY A 81 -23.15 2.61 -14.37
C GLY A 81 -22.45 3.61 -13.43
N GLY A 82 -21.51 4.42 -13.94
CA GLY A 82 -21.04 5.64 -13.26
C GLY A 82 -19.89 5.46 -12.27
N PHE A 83 -19.43 4.23 -12.06
CA PHE A 83 -18.16 3.94 -11.40
C PHE A 83 -17.05 4.04 -12.46
N ALA A 84 -15.85 4.51 -12.12
CA ALA A 84 -14.73 4.54 -13.07
C ALA A 84 -13.51 3.97 -12.38
N ILE A 85 -12.89 2.96 -13.01
CA ILE A 85 -11.67 2.37 -12.48
C ILE A 85 -10.53 3.37 -12.62
N ASN A 86 -9.81 3.61 -11.53
CA ASN A 86 -8.61 4.43 -11.57
C ASN A 86 -7.42 3.61 -12.13
N ARG A 87 -6.39 4.31 -12.64
CA ARG A 87 -5.23 3.68 -13.28
C ARG A 87 -4.51 2.68 -12.37
N ASP A 88 -4.43 2.97 -11.08
CA ASP A 88 -3.77 2.09 -10.10
C ASP A 88 -4.51 0.75 -9.94
N MET A 89 -5.84 0.79 -9.80
CA MET A 89 -6.66 -0.42 -9.78
C MET A 89 -6.64 -1.17 -11.10
N GLN A 90 -6.61 -0.45 -12.23
CA GLN A 90 -6.50 -1.07 -13.55
C GLN A 90 -5.17 -1.81 -13.71
N ASN A 91 -4.05 -1.20 -13.31
CA ASN A 91 -2.74 -1.85 -13.31
C ASN A 91 -2.76 -3.13 -12.46
N TYR A 92 -3.29 -3.06 -11.24
CA TYR A 92 -3.41 -4.22 -10.35
C TYR A 92 -4.21 -5.38 -10.97
N ARG A 93 -5.38 -5.07 -11.55
CA ARG A 93 -6.24 -6.08 -12.21
C ARG A 93 -5.54 -6.75 -13.39
N MET A 94 -4.80 -5.96 -14.16
CA MET A 94 -4.07 -6.43 -15.34
C MET A 94 -2.73 -7.09 -15.00
N GLY A 95 -2.41 -7.28 -13.71
CA GLY A 95 -1.16 -7.89 -13.28
C GLY A 95 0.08 -7.04 -13.55
N TYR A 96 -0.06 -5.71 -13.47
CA TYR A 96 1.02 -4.74 -13.66
C TYR A 96 1.71 -4.86 -15.04
N PRO A 97 0.98 -4.53 -16.12
CA PRO A 97 1.49 -4.68 -17.48
C PRO A 97 2.66 -3.72 -17.74
N GLY A 98 3.73 -4.23 -18.35
CA GLY A 98 4.89 -3.42 -18.75
C GLY A 98 5.89 -3.11 -17.63
N GLU A 99 5.71 -3.68 -16.44
CA GLU A 99 6.69 -3.58 -15.35
C GLU A 99 7.43 -4.93 -15.22
N ASP A 100 8.76 -4.90 -15.41
CA ASP A 100 9.63 -6.01 -15.01
C ASP A 100 9.81 -5.94 -13.49
N LEU A 101 8.96 -6.68 -12.79
CA LEU A 101 8.78 -6.61 -11.34
C LEU A 101 9.51 -7.72 -10.59
N ASP A 102 10.28 -8.56 -11.28
CA ASP A 102 10.86 -9.75 -10.69
C ASP A 102 12.39 -9.69 -10.77
N ASP A 103 13.01 -9.46 -9.62
CA ASP A 103 14.44 -9.65 -9.41
C ASP A 103 14.64 -10.97 -8.66
N PRO A 104 15.15 -12.04 -9.30
CA PRO A 104 15.33 -13.34 -8.67
C PRO A 104 16.32 -13.37 -7.50
N SER A 105 17.09 -12.29 -7.28
CA SER A 105 18.02 -12.18 -6.15
C SER A 105 17.36 -11.68 -4.86
N LEU A 106 16.10 -11.25 -4.93
CA LEU A 106 15.35 -10.62 -3.84
C LEU A 106 14.30 -11.56 -3.25
N ASP A 107 14.42 -11.94 -1.98
CA ASP A 107 13.51 -12.90 -1.31
C ASP A 107 13.09 -12.51 0.12
N GLU A 108 13.22 -11.22 0.46
CA GLU A 108 12.99 -10.73 1.83
C GLU A 108 11.58 -11.02 2.36
N ASN A 109 10.54 -10.83 1.55
CA ASN A 109 9.16 -11.07 1.96
C ASN A 109 8.92 -12.56 2.21
N LEU A 110 9.46 -13.43 1.35
CA LEU A 110 9.37 -14.87 1.53
C LEU A 110 10.11 -15.32 2.81
N ARG A 111 11.30 -14.78 3.07
CA ARG A 111 12.06 -15.07 4.30
C ARG A 111 11.37 -14.55 5.56
N PHE A 112 10.75 -13.37 5.49
CA PHE A 112 9.93 -12.82 6.58
C PHE A 112 8.75 -13.73 6.88
N TYR A 113 8.03 -14.18 5.85
CA TYR A 113 6.91 -15.12 6.00
C TYR A 113 7.32 -16.54 6.39
N ARG A 114 8.55 -16.97 6.08
CA ARG A 114 9.17 -18.17 6.64
C ARG A 114 9.66 -18.00 8.07
N ASN A 115 9.46 -16.81 8.66
CA ASN A 115 9.86 -16.47 10.01
C ASN A 115 11.39 -16.55 10.24
N THR A 116 12.16 -16.20 9.20
CA THR A 116 13.64 -16.23 9.21
C THR A 116 14.29 -14.86 9.03
N LEU A 117 13.52 -13.85 8.60
CA LEU A 117 13.94 -12.46 8.50
C LEU A 117 13.13 -11.60 9.47
N ARG A 118 13.80 -10.65 10.14
CA ARG A 118 13.14 -9.66 11.00
C ARG A 118 12.76 -8.43 10.17
N CYS A 119 11.52 -7.98 10.29
CA CYS A 119 11.08 -6.76 9.64
C CYS A 119 11.78 -5.53 10.21
N GLN A 120 11.89 -4.49 9.39
CA GLN A 120 12.41 -3.18 9.80
C GLN A 120 11.34 -2.09 9.68
N PRO A 121 11.33 -1.09 10.57
CA PRO A 121 12.30 -0.84 11.64
C PRO A 121 12.00 -1.57 12.96
N ASP A 122 10.92 -2.36 13.02
CA ASP A 122 10.43 -2.95 14.27
C ASP A 122 11.31 -4.09 14.83
N ASN A 123 12.24 -4.61 14.03
CA ASN A 123 13.14 -5.71 14.34
C ASN A 123 12.43 -6.97 14.87
N LYS A 124 11.27 -7.31 14.28
CA LYS A 124 10.42 -8.41 14.70
C LYS A 124 10.30 -9.51 13.64
N LEU A 125 10.26 -10.75 14.10
CA LEU A 125 9.78 -11.86 13.29
C LEU A 125 8.24 -11.80 13.18
N ILE A 126 7.69 -12.40 12.12
CA ILE A 126 6.25 -12.39 11.90
C ILE A 126 5.47 -13.09 13.03
N ASP A 127 5.99 -14.20 13.57
CA ASP A 127 5.34 -14.92 14.67
C ASP A 127 5.36 -14.11 15.98
N GLU A 128 6.38 -13.27 16.18
CA GLU A 128 6.44 -12.33 17.32
C GLU A 128 5.37 -11.24 17.17
N ILE A 129 5.16 -10.70 15.96
CA ILE A 129 4.09 -9.73 15.68
C ILE A 129 2.72 -10.34 15.97
N HIS A 130 2.46 -11.55 15.46
CA HIS A 130 1.17 -12.23 15.66
C HIS A 130 0.88 -12.52 17.13
N THR A 131 1.90 -12.82 17.92
CA THR A 131 1.75 -13.13 19.35
C THR A 131 1.59 -11.86 20.19
N GLU A 132 2.43 -10.85 19.94
CA GLU A 132 2.50 -9.68 20.82
C GLU A 132 1.47 -8.60 20.48
N TRP A 133 1.01 -8.51 19.22
CA TRP A 133 0.23 -7.36 18.75
C TRP A 133 -1.26 -7.66 18.53
N VAL A 134 -1.70 -8.91 18.73
CA VAL A 134 -3.08 -9.40 18.47
C VAL A 134 -4.20 -8.50 19.01
N THR A 135 -3.95 -7.83 20.13
CA THR A 135 -4.90 -6.87 20.74
C THR A 135 -4.27 -5.51 21.04
N ASP A 136 -3.02 -5.25 20.62
CA ASP A 136 -2.35 -3.96 20.82
C ASP A 136 -2.69 -2.99 19.69
N TYR A 137 -3.95 -2.57 19.66
CA TYR A 137 -4.45 -1.71 18.59
C TYR A 137 -3.89 -0.28 18.65
N ALA A 138 -3.45 0.18 19.82
CA ALA A 138 -2.75 1.46 19.94
C ALA A 138 -1.41 1.43 19.18
N ARG A 139 -0.69 0.30 19.26
CA ARG A 139 0.52 0.07 18.48
C ARG A 139 0.24 -0.03 16.98
N LEU A 140 -0.77 -0.81 16.57
CA LEU A 140 -1.12 -0.95 15.15
C LEU A 140 -1.56 0.38 14.51
N GLU A 141 -2.19 1.26 15.27
CA GLU A 141 -2.55 2.60 14.81
C GLU A 141 -1.31 3.50 14.66
N SER A 142 -0.45 3.55 15.69
CA SER A 142 0.70 4.46 15.75
C SER A 142 1.86 4.07 14.85
N LYS A 143 2.06 2.77 14.58
CA LYS A 143 3.14 2.29 13.72
C LYS A 143 2.69 2.19 12.26
N HIS A 144 3.55 2.63 11.34
CA HIS A 144 3.25 2.62 9.90
C HIS A 144 4.08 1.61 9.10
N GLY A 145 5.26 1.20 9.59
CA GLY A 145 6.19 0.36 8.82
C GLY A 145 5.77 -1.10 8.65
N PHE A 146 5.11 -1.67 9.65
CA PHE A 146 4.76 -3.10 9.66
C PHE A 146 3.82 -3.51 8.52
N ILE A 147 2.94 -2.61 8.05
CA ILE A 147 1.89 -2.97 7.10
C ILE A 147 2.47 -3.42 5.75
N GLN A 148 3.63 -2.89 5.37
CA GLN A 148 4.32 -3.29 4.13
C GLN A 148 4.98 -4.66 4.27
N TRP A 149 5.40 -5.05 5.47
CA TRP A 149 5.93 -6.39 5.74
C TRP A 149 4.83 -7.44 5.85
N LEU A 150 3.71 -7.11 6.51
CA LEU A 150 2.57 -8.02 6.62
C LEU A 150 1.82 -8.15 5.29
N PHE A 151 1.77 -7.11 4.46
CA PHE A 151 1.03 -7.13 3.20
C PHE A 151 1.85 -6.48 2.07
N PRO A 152 3.00 -7.08 1.70
CA PRO A 152 3.84 -6.56 0.63
C PRO A 152 3.08 -6.64 -0.69
N ILE A 153 3.25 -5.66 -1.57
CA ILE A 153 2.64 -5.63 -2.90
C ILE A 153 3.70 -5.16 -3.90
N HIS A 154 3.40 -5.25 -5.20
CA HIS A 154 4.30 -4.83 -6.27
C HIS A 154 4.52 -3.31 -6.32
N GLU A 155 3.81 -2.54 -5.51
CA GLU A 155 3.93 -1.09 -5.39
C GLU A 155 4.76 -0.69 -4.17
N MET A 156 5.62 0.32 -4.36
CA MET A 156 6.35 0.97 -3.27
C MET A 156 5.39 1.49 -2.20
N GLY A 157 5.81 1.46 -0.94
CA GLY A 157 5.11 2.11 0.16
C GLY A 157 5.95 3.21 0.79
N VAL A 158 5.63 3.54 2.04
CA VAL A 158 6.29 4.64 2.80
C VAL A 158 7.45 4.15 3.67
N ASN A 159 7.55 2.84 3.87
CA ASN A 159 8.67 2.16 4.50
C ASN A 159 9.64 1.73 3.40
N ASP A 160 10.75 2.44 3.27
CA ASP A 160 11.79 2.16 2.27
C ASP A 160 12.62 0.92 2.63
N GLU A 161 12.54 0.45 3.88
CA GLU A 161 13.21 -0.78 4.33
C GLU A 161 12.42 -2.05 3.99
N ALA A 162 11.17 -1.91 3.52
CA ALA A 162 10.37 -3.04 3.09
C ALA A 162 10.49 -3.24 1.57
N GLN A 163 11.10 -4.34 1.16
CA GLN A 163 11.15 -4.76 -0.23
C GLN A 163 9.74 -4.91 -0.82
N ILE A 164 9.52 -4.43 -2.05
CA ILE A 164 8.28 -4.74 -2.79
C ILE A 164 8.16 -6.24 -3.03
N LEU A 165 6.93 -6.74 -3.10
CA LEU A 165 6.69 -8.15 -3.38
C LEU A 165 7.23 -8.52 -4.76
N GLN A 166 8.05 -9.55 -4.85
CA GLN A 166 8.47 -10.13 -6.12
C GLN A 166 7.46 -11.17 -6.61
N ARG A 167 7.39 -11.43 -7.92
CA ARG A 167 6.43 -12.38 -8.48
C ARG A 167 6.78 -13.82 -8.09
N HIS A 168 8.05 -14.16 -8.08
CA HIS A 168 8.51 -15.48 -7.66
C HIS A 168 8.28 -15.72 -6.15
N GLU A 169 8.37 -14.68 -5.31
CA GLU A 169 7.99 -14.75 -3.89
C GLU A 169 6.51 -15.08 -3.75
N ALA A 170 5.63 -14.30 -4.39
CA ALA A 170 4.18 -14.53 -4.35
C ALA A 170 3.80 -15.95 -4.82
N ALA A 171 4.42 -16.42 -5.90
CA ALA A 171 4.25 -17.78 -6.39
C ALA A 171 4.68 -18.84 -5.37
N SER A 172 5.82 -18.63 -4.70
CA SER A 172 6.32 -19.52 -3.65
C SER A 172 5.41 -19.53 -2.41
N MET A 173 4.92 -18.36 -1.99
CA MET A 173 4.00 -18.24 -0.85
C MET A 173 2.69 -19.00 -1.09
N ARG A 174 2.15 -18.99 -2.32
CA ARG A 174 0.92 -19.72 -2.68
C ARG A 174 1.02 -21.22 -2.46
N GLY A 175 2.20 -21.81 -2.69
CA GLY A 175 2.44 -23.24 -2.55
C GLY A 175 2.86 -23.68 -1.14
N ASP A 176 3.06 -22.75 -0.21
CA ASP A 176 3.61 -23.02 1.12
C ASP A 176 2.52 -22.87 2.20
N GLY A 177 2.00 -24.00 2.68
CA GLY A 177 0.93 -24.01 3.68
C GLY A 177 1.29 -23.34 5.00
N ALA A 178 2.57 -23.38 5.42
CA ALA A 178 3.01 -22.72 6.65
C ALA A 178 3.05 -21.21 6.48
N VAL A 179 3.43 -20.73 5.29
CA VAL A 179 3.36 -19.32 4.93
C VAL A 179 1.90 -18.86 4.86
N ILE A 180 1.01 -19.61 4.20
CA ILE A 180 -0.43 -19.27 4.13
C ILE A 180 -1.05 -19.21 5.53
N ALA A 181 -0.67 -20.10 6.45
CA ALA A 181 -1.12 -20.03 7.84
C ALA A 181 -0.71 -18.71 8.53
N ARG A 182 0.46 -18.16 8.20
CA ARG A 182 0.89 -16.84 8.70
C ARG A 182 0.19 -15.68 8.00
N VAL A 183 -0.08 -15.79 6.69
CA VAL A 183 -0.90 -14.82 5.97
C VAL A 183 -2.29 -14.72 6.63
N ARG A 184 -2.88 -15.87 6.96
CA ARG A 184 -4.15 -15.94 7.71
C ARG A 184 -4.06 -15.20 9.04
N LYS A 185 -3.05 -15.46 9.86
CA LYS A 185 -2.86 -14.76 11.14
C LYS A 185 -2.69 -13.24 10.97
N SER A 186 -1.93 -12.80 9.96
CA SER A 186 -1.80 -11.38 9.61
C SER A 186 -3.16 -10.77 9.25
N TYR A 187 -3.97 -11.50 8.48
CA TYR A 187 -5.31 -11.06 8.09
C TYR A 187 -6.28 -11.00 9.28
N GLU A 188 -6.31 -12.01 10.14
CA GLU A 188 -7.10 -12.04 11.38
C GLU A 188 -6.72 -10.88 12.32
N LEU A 189 -5.41 -10.61 12.49
CA LEU A 189 -4.90 -9.47 13.24
C LEU A 189 -5.48 -8.14 12.73
N MET A 190 -5.43 -7.92 11.42
CA MET A 190 -5.94 -6.68 10.82
C MET A 190 -7.46 -6.60 10.83
N LEU A 191 -8.17 -7.73 10.67
CA LEU A 191 -9.62 -7.77 10.81
C LEU A 191 -10.04 -7.34 12.22
N GLY A 192 -9.40 -7.88 13.26
CA GLY A 192 -9.67 -7.48 14.65
C GLY A 192 -9.45 -5.98 14.86
N PHE A 193 -8.34 -5.45 14.31
CA PHE A 193 -8.05 -4.02 14.32
C PHE A 193 -9.11 -3.18 13.59
N TYR A 194 -9.80 -3.72 12.60
CA TYR A 194 -10.91 -3.06 11.89
C TYR A 194 -12.30 -3.36 12.46
N GLY A 195 -12.40 -4.11 13.56
CA GLY A 195 -13.68 -4.41 14.22
C GLY A 195 -14.42 -5.60 13.62
N ALA A 196 -13.73 -6.47 12.90
CA ALA A 196 -14.28 -7.69 12.32
C ALA A 196 -13.54 -8.93 12.86
N VAL A 197 -14.20 -10.09 12.77
CA VAL A 197 -13.60 -11.40 13.08
C VAL A 197 -13.85 -12.31 11.91
N LEU A 198 -12.81 -13.03 11.49
CA LEU A 198 -12.92 -14.11 10.52
C LEU A 198 -13.59 -15.31 11.20
N GLN A 199 -14.78 -15.67 10.75
CA GLN A 199 -15.51 -16.82 11.28
C GLN A 199 -15.06 -18.12 10.60
N ASP A 200 -14.77 -18.06 9.30
CA ASP A 200 -14.41 -19.21 8.48
C ASP A 200 -13.41 -18.77 7.39
N PHE A 201 -12.26 -19.44 7.33
CA PHE A 201 -11.17 -19.07 6.42
C PHE A 201 -11.33 -19.62 5.00
N ASP A 202 -12.16 -20.64 4.81
CA ASP A 202 -12.37 -21.25 3.50
C ASP A 202 -13.36 -20.42 2.69
N THR A 203 -14.46 -20.03 3.32
CA THR A 203 -15.50 -19.14 2.79
C THR A 203 -15.17 -17.66 2.92
N GLY A 204 -14.27 -17.29 3.83
CA GLY A 204 -13.94 -15.89 4.14
C GLY A 204 -15.02 -15.15 4.94
N THR A 205 -16.00 -15.87 5.51
CA THR A 205 -17.14 -15.29 6.23
C THR A 205 -16.68 -14.44 7.41
N LEU A 206 -17.19 -13.20 7.49
CA LEU A 206 -16.86 -12.24 8.54
C LEU A 206 -18.07 -11.94 9.42
N ARG A 207 -17.80 -11.62 10.69
CA ARG A 207 -18.77 -11.04 11.62
C ARG A 207 -18.17 -9.85 12.35
N ARG A 208 -19.00 -9.03 12.99
CA ARG A 208 -18.53 -7.97 13.89
C ARG A 208 -17.74 -8.57 15.06
N ALA A 209 -16.63 -7.92 15.43
CA ALA A 209 -15.93 -8.17 16.68
C ALA A 209 -16.74 -7.62 17.87
N GLU A 210 -16.44 -8.05 19.09
CA GLU A 210 -17.14 -7.55 20.30
C GLU A 210 -16.94 -6.04 20.48
N ASN A 211 -15.73 -5.54 20.19
CA ASN A 211 -15.38 -4.12 20.27
C ASN A 211 -15.58 -3.36 18.95
N TYR A 212 -16.40 -3.86 18.02
CA TYR A 212 -16.56 -3.26 16.69
C TYR A 212 -16.89 -1.77 16.71
N LYS A 213 -17.68 -1.29 17.69
CA LYS A 213 -18.07 0.13 17.79
C LYS A 213 -16.86 1.04 17.94
N GLU A 214 -15.93 0.69 18.83
CA GLU A 214 -14.69 1.44 19.04
C GLU A 214 -13.82 1.40 17.77
N ARG A 215 -13.70 0.21 17.17
CA ARG A 215 -12.86 0.00 15.98
C ARG A 215 -13.41 0.67 14.74
N PHE A 216 -14.72 0.70 14.56
CA PHE A 216 -15.38 1.42 13.48
C PHE A 216 -15.22 2.93 13.64
N SER A 217 -15.34 3.45 14.88
CA SER A 217 -15.04 4.85 15.17
C SER A 217 -13.60 5.22 14.80
N ASN A 218 -12.64 4.34 15.08
CA ASN A 218 -11.25 4.50 14.66
C ASN A 218 -11.14 4.50 13.12
N LEU A 219 -11.74 3.54 12.44
CA LEU A 219 -11.70 3.41 10.98
C LEU A 219 -12.34 4.61 10.25
N ASP A 220 -13.39 5.19 10.83
CA ASP A 220 -14.01 6.42 10.34
C ASP A 220 -13.11 7.65 10.52
N SER A 221 -12.36 7.71 11.63
CA SER A 221 -11.52 8.85 11.98
C SER A 221 -10.14 8.82 11.32
N ARG A 222 -9.64 7.63 10.97
CA ARG A 222 -8.24 7.39 10.57
C ARG A 222 -8.15 6.91 9.12
N ARG A 223 -8.36 7.84 8.17
CA ARG A 223 -8.46 7.55 6.73
C ARG A 223 -7.25 6.83 6.10
N HIS A 224 -6.06 6.93 6.70
CA HIS A 224 -4.89 6.17 6.22
C HIS A 224 -5.13 4.64 6.31
N ASN A 225 -5.99 4.19 7.22
CA ASN A 225 -6.40 2.80 7.32
C ASN A 225 -7.15 2.33 6.06
N HIS A 226 -7.77 3.22 5.29
CA HIS A 226 -8.42 2.85 4.03
C HIS A 226 -7.41 2.45 2.96
N LEU A 227 -6.24 3.11 2.95
CA LEU A 227 -5.12 2.74 2.09
C LEU A 227 -4.47 1.43 2.53
N ARG A 228 -4.37 1.20 3.85
CA ARG A 228 -3.91 -0.09 4.40
C ARG A 228 -4.83 -1.24 3.97
N ILE A 229 -6.16 -1.04 4.02
CA ILE A 229 -7.13 -2.03 3.53
C ILE A 229 -6.95 -2.30 2.03
N THR A 230 -6.75 -1.28 1.19
CA THR A 230 -6.47 -1.49 -0.23
C THR A 230 -5.22 -2.38 -0.42
N ARG A 231 -4.14 -2.13 0.32
CA ARG A 231 -2.91 -2.94 0.27
C ARG A 231 -3.17 -4.39 0.69
N ILE A 232 -3.91 -4.61 1.78
CA ILE A 232 -4.30 -5.96 2.25
C ILE A 232 -5.07 -6.69 1.15
N LEU A 233 -6.09 -6.06 0.57
CA LEU A 233 -6.91 -6.66 -0.49
C LEU A 233 -6.08 -6.97 -1.74
N LYS A 234 -5.15 -6.11 -2.14
CA LYS A 234 -4.23 -6.40 -3.25
C LYS A 234 -3.37 -7.64 -2.94
N PHE A 235 -2.71 -7.65 -1.77
CA PHE A 235 -1.84 -8.75 -1.34
C PHE A 235 -2.57 -10.09 -1.31
N LEU A 236 -3.79 -10.15 -0.76
CA LEU A 236 -4.59 -11.38 -0.74
C LEU A 236 -4.75 -11.98 -2.13
N GLY A 237 -4.92 -11.16 -3.17
CA GLY A 237 -4.98 -11.65 -4.55
C GLY A 237 -3.64 -12.16 -5.08
N GLU A 238 -2.52 -11.54 -4.70
CA GLU A 238 -1.19 -11.98 -5.14
C GLU A 238 -0.81 -13.34 -4.57
N VAL A 239 -1.19 -13.61 -3.32
CA VAL A 239 -0.93 -14.90 -2.65
C VAL A 239 -2.08 -15.91 -2.78
N GLY A 240 -2.93 -15.76 -3.80
CA GLY A 240 -3.93 -16.78 -4.17
C GLY A 240 -5.12 -16.90 -3.21
N LEU A 241 -5.37 -15.88 -2.39
CA LEU A 241 -6.49 -15.79 -1.45
C LEU A 241 -7.61 -14.87 -1.97
N GLU A 242 -7.82 -14.82 -3.29
CA GLU A 242 -8.83 -13.97 -3.95
C GLU A 242 -10.23 -14.12 -3.34
N ARG A 243 -10.61 -15.37 -3.02
CA ARG A 243 -11.91 -15.73 -2.42
C ARG A 243 -12.25 -14.98 -1.13
N LEU A 244 -11.26 -14.45 -0.40
CA LEU A 244 -11.49 -13.72 0.85
C LEU A 244 -11.96 -12.28 0.62
N LYS A 245 -11.76 -11.72 -0.58
CA LYS A 245 -12.07 -10.31 -0.85
C LYS A 245 -13.56 -10.04 -0.96
N LEU A 246 -14.32 -10.88 -1.67
CA LEU A 246 -15.75 -10.67 -1.84
C LEU A 246 -16.52 -10.67 -0.48
N PRO A 247 -16.31 -11.63 0.43
CA PRO A 247 -16.88 -11.58 1.78
C PRO A 247 -16.50 -10.31 2.54
N PHE A 248 -15.21 -9.91 2.47
CA PHE A 248 -14.74 -8.67 3.11
C PHE A 248 -15.49 -7.44 2.58
N LEU A 249 -15.57 -7.29 1.26
CA LEU A 249 -16.24 -6.17 0.62
C LEU A 249 -17.74 -6.16 0.92
N THR A 250 -18.38 -7.33 0.92
CA THR A 250 -19.79 -7.48 1.25
C THR A 250 -20.06 -7.06 2.69
N PHE A 251 -19.23 -7.51 3.64
CA PHE A 251 -19.32 -7.15 5.05
C PHE A 251 -19.26 -5.63 5.24
N PHE A 252 -18.19 -4.98 4.77
CA PHE A 252 -18.03 -3.54 4.96
C PHE A 252 -19.04 -2.71 4.15
N ALA A 253 -19.48 -3.18 2.98
CA ALA A 253 -20.55 -2.55 2.23
C ALA A 253 -21.88 -2.58 2.99
N ARG A 254 -22.22 -3.68 3.66
CA ARG A 254 -23.40 -3.76 4.53
C ARG A 254 -23.30 -2.79 5.71
N GLU A 255 -22.13 -2.71 6.34
CA GLU A 255 -21.89 -1.77 7.46
C GLU A 255 -22.05 -0.29 7.05
N VAL A 256 -21.65 0.04 5.82
CA VAL A 256 -21.78 1.41 5.26
C VAL A 256 -23.20 1.70 4.77
N HIS A 257 -23.83 0.78 4.06
CA HIS A 257 -25.06 1.05 3.32
C HIS A 257 -26.35 0.65 4.03
N VAL A 258 -26.33 -0.44 4.80
CA VAL A 258 -27.53 -0.97 5.46
C VAL A 258 -27.54 -0.54 6.93
N GLU A 259 -26.47 -0.88 7.64
CA GLU A 259 -26.38 -0.69 9.09
C GLU A 259 -26.05 0.75 9.49
N LYS A 260 -25.45 1.52 8.57
CA LYS A 260 -25.01 2.91 8.78
C LYS A 260 -24.06 3.08 9.99
N SER A 261 -23.34 2.01 10.33
CA SER A 261 -22.39 1.95 11.44
C SER A 261 -21.01 2.50 11.06
N LEU A 262 -20.72 2.56 9.76
CA LEU A 262 -19.53 3.16 9.15
C LEU A 262 -19.95 4.18 8.09
N ARG A 263 -19.19 5.27 7.97
CA ARG A 263 -19.50 6.33 6.97
C ARG A 263 -18.30 6.69 6.11
N SER A 264 -17.13 6.86 6.71
CA SER A 264 -15.95 7.36 5.99
C SER A 264 -15.40 6.42 4.91
N PRO A 265 -15.48 5.09 5.04
CA PRO A 265 -14.97 4.19 4.00
C PRO A 265 -15.71 4.23 2.66
N MET A 266 -16.88 4.90 2.56
CA MET A 266 -17.74 4.83 1.37
C MET A 266 -17.03 5.17 0.06
N SER A 267 -16.20 6.22 0.05
CA SER A 267 -15.44 6.58 -1.15
C SER A 267 -14.36 5.55 -1.48
N SER A 268 -13.64 5.04 -0.49
CA SER A 268 -12.61 4.02 -0.68
C SER A 268 -13.19 2.68 -1.12
N LEU A 269 -14.33 2.27 -0.55
CA LEU A 269 -15.08 1.10 -0.98
C LEU A 269 -15.42 1.20 -2.46
N ARG A 270 -16.01 2.33 -2.86
CA ARG A 270 -16.48 2.58 -4.22
C ARG A 270 -15.37 2.73 -5.25
N ASP A 271 -14.36 3.54 -4.93
CA ASP A 271 -13.39 4.02 -5.91
C ASP A 271 -12.12 3.17 -5.95
N TYR A 272 -11.94 2.26 -4.97
CA TYR A 272 -10.75 1.42 -4.84
C TYR A 272 -11.07 -0.03 -4.48
N TRP A 273 -11.70 -0.28 -3.32
CA TRP A 273 -11.74 -1.64 -2.76
C TRP A 273 -12.49 -2.64 -3.67
N ILE A 274 -13.63 -2.26 -4.25
CA ILE A 274 -14.34 -3.17 -5.18
C ILE A 274 -13.50 -3.55 -6.40
N PHE A 275 -12.65 -2.65 -6.89
CA PHE A 275 -11.85 -2.90 -8.08
C PHE A 275 -10.65 -3.82 -7.82
N THR A 276 -10.41 -4.19 -6.56
CA THR A 276 -9.44 -5.24 -6.19
C THR A 276 -9.93 -6.67 -6.50
N LEU A 277 -11.21 -6.86 -6.83
CA LEU A 277 -11.76 -8.17 -7.24
C LEU A 277 -11.33 -8.52 -8.66
N ARG A 278 -10.41 -9.46 -8.87
CA ARG A 278 -9.96 -9.82 -10.23
C ARG A 278 -11.06 -10.48 -11.07
N GLU A 279 -11.99 -11.20 -10.43
CA GLU A 279 -13.12 -11.83 -11.09
C GLU A 279 -14.20 -10.80 -11.49
N ASP A 280 -14.48 -10.69 -12.78
CA ASP A 280 -15.48 -9.74 -13.32
C ASP A 280 -16.89 -10.03 -12.82
N GLU A 281 -17.21 -11.31 -12.57
CA GLU A 281 -18.50 -11.71 -12.01
C GLU A 281 -18.69 -11.17 -10.58
N ASP A 282 -17.68 -11.28 -9.72
CA ASP A 282 -17.75 -10.77 -8.36
C ASP A 282 -17.79 -9.23 -8.34
N LEU A 283 -17.02 -8.59 -9.23
CA LEU A 283 -17.10 -7.15 -9.41
C LEU A 283 -18.52 -6.72 -9.82
N ARG A 284 -19.15 -7.41 -10.79
CA ARG A 284 -20.53 -7.12 -11.22
C ARG A 284 -21.51 -7.26 -10.07
N ARG A 285 -21.41 -8.32 -9.26
CA ARG A 285 -22.26 -8.49 -8.06
C ARG A 285 -22.11 -7.35 -7.07
N MET A 286 -20.87 -6.93 -6.79
CA MET A 286 -20.64 -5.78 -5.91
C MET A 286 -21.17 -4.48 -6.49
N LEU A 287 -21.02 -4.23 -7.79
CA LEU A 287 -21.55 -3.04 -8.45
C LEU A 287 -23.09 -2.98 -8.40
N VAL A 288 -23.76 -4.11 -8.60
CA VAL A 288 -25.22 -4.21 -8.45
C VAL A 288 -25.63 -3.91 -7.01
N TYR A 289 -24.98 -4.56 -6.03
CA TYR A 289 -25.27 -4.36 -4.62
C TYR A 289 -25.02 -2.92 -4.14
N LEU A 290 -24.00 -2.24 -4.66
CA LEU A 290 -23.74 -0.83 -4.31
C LEU A 290 -24.73 0.14 -4.95
N LYS A 291 -25.38 -0.22 -6.06
CA LYS A 291 -26.45 0.58 -6.69
C LYS A 291 -27.76 0.44 -5.93
N ASP A 292 -28.08 -0.76 -5.47
CA ASP A 292 -29.25 -1.06 -4.63
C ASP A 292 -28.89 -1.96 -3.44
N PRO A 293 -28.50 -1.35 -2.31
CA PRO A 293 -28.10 -2.10 -1.11
C PRO A 293 -29.27 -2.74 -0.36
N THR A 294 -30.51 -2.55 -0.81
CA THR A 294 -31.70 -3.17 -0.20
C THR A 294 -31.95 -4.60 -0.71
N GLY A 295 -31.29 -4.98 -1.80
CA GLY A 295 -31.29 -6.33 -2.33
C GLY A 295 -30.45 -7.32 -1.51
N GLN A 296 -30.52 -8.60 -1.90
CA GLN A 296 -29.73 -9.66 -1.28
C GLN A 296 -28.22 -9.39 -1.43
N PRO A 297 -27.42 -9.52 -0.35
CA PRO A 297 -25.98 -9.31 -0.42
C PRO A 297 -25.32 -10.38 -1.30
N PRO A 298 -24.25 -10.05 -2.05
CA PRO A 298 -23.58 -10.97 -2.98
C PRO A 298 -23.21 -12.35 -2.42
N LEU A 299 -22.97 -12.42 -1.11
CA LEU A 299 -22.59 -13.66 -0.42
C LEU A 299 -23.76 -14.64 -0.23
N SER A 300 -25.01 -14.18 -0.21
CA SER A 300 -26.19 -15.06 -0.09
C SER A 300 -26.38 -15.95 -1.32
N VAL A 301 -26.01 -15.47 -2.51
CA VAL A 301 -26.11 -16.21 -3.79
C VAL A 301 -25.07 -17.33 -3.90
N LEU A 302 -23.95 -17.24 -3.17
CA LEU A 302 -22.87 -18.24 -3.23
C LEU A 302 -23.08 -19.40 -2.24
N LEU A 303 -23.67 -19.14 -1.08
CA LEU A 303 -23.99 -20.18 -0.10
C LEU A 303 -25.11 -21.10 -0.62
N GLU A 304 -26.12 -20.56 -1.30
CA GLU A 304 -27.19 -21.36 -1.92
C GLU A 304 -26.67 -22.31 -3.02
N ARG A 305 -25.61 -21.92 -3.77
CA ARG A 305 -24.99 -22.77 -4.79
C ARG A 305 -24.00 -23.80 -4.21
N GLY A 306 -23.42 -23.52 -3.05
CA GLY A 306 -22.57 -24.47 -2.32
C GLY A 306 -23.39 -25.60 -1.71
N GLU A 307 -24.56 -25.29 -1.16
CA GLU A 307 -25.50 -26.27 -0.61
C GLU A 307 -26.11 -27.17 -1.70
N GLN A 308 -26.40 -26.62 -2.89
CA GLN A 308 -26.90 -27.43 -4.01
C GLN A 308 -25.88 -28.43 -4.57
N ARG A 309 -24.58 -28.13 -4.52
CA ARG A 309 -23.52 -29.05 -5.00
C ARG A 309 -23.05 -30.08 -3.96
N ALA A 310 -23.31 -29.86 -2.69
CA ALA A 310 -23.01 -30.83 -1.63
C ALA A 310 -24.13 -31.87 -1.45
N GLY A 311 -25.29 -31.66 -2.10
CA GLY A 311 -26.45 -32.54 -2.10
C GLY A 311 -26.66 -33.36 -3.38
N GLU A 312 -25.78 -33.22 -4.39
CA GLU A 312 -25.72 -34.05 -5.61
C GLU A 312 -24.53 -35.02 -5.55
#